data_AF-A0A949MNY2-F1
#
_entry.id   AF-A0A949MNY2-F1
#
_cell.length_a   1.000
_cell.length_b   1.000
_cell.length_c   1.000
_cell.angle_alpha   90.00
_cell.angle_beta   90.00
_cell.angle_gamma   90.00
#
_symmetry.space_group_name_H-M   'P 1'
#
loop_
_entity.id
_entity.type
_entity.pdbx_description
1 polymer ?
#
loop_
_entity_poly.entity_id
_entity_poly.type
_entity_poly.pdbx_seq_one_letter_code
_entity_poly.pdbx_strand_id
1 'polypeptide(L)'
;MLDRRKFLSYIPVAATTIGVSAGILMPGAQAAGKEPQKISAIETLMRGHGLLLRALIVYETVRGRILKGKETEPSLIIDTAAVFRNYLEDFHEMTEEKYIFAPLEKNNVLFSSIQELKVQHGTGYELNHRITDLAKAGKINEEMAGYFDDFGTMYKHHAAFEDTVLFPTFEEQEKRVDLVELASTFEEEEKRVLGHSGFDDFIKQIARTEKKLGIYELSSSTPKLK
;
A
#
# COMPACT_ATOMS: atom_id res chain seq x y z
N MET A 1 10.44 17.55 29.47
CA MET A 1 9.30 16.72 29.90
C MET A 1 8.03 17.48 29.58
N LEU A 2 7.34 17.14 28.48
CA LEU A 2 6.09 17.78 28.11
C LEU A 2 4.91 16.99 28.70
N ASP A 3 4.03 17.73 29.37
CA ASP A 3 2.96 17.27 30.24
C ASP A 3 1.84 16.55 29.45
N ARG A 4 1.56 15.29 29.82
CA ARG A 4 0.65 14.36 29.12
C ARG A 4 -0.82 14.50 29.52
N ARG A 5 -1.22 15.63 30.12
CA ARG A 5 -2.58 15.82 30.64
C ARG A 5 -3.30 16.95 29.92
N LYS A 6 -3.72 16.76 28.67
CA LYS A 6 -4.70 17.66 28.01
C LYS A 6 -5.27 17.17 26.67
N PHE A 7 -5.57 15.88 26.51
CA PHE A 7 -6.26 15.41 25.29
C PHE A 7 -7.27 14.29 25.57
N LEU A 8 -8.29 14.58 26.38
CA LEU A 8 -9.55 13.82 26.41
C LEU A 8 -10.66 14.77 26.84
N SER A 9 -11.51 15.19 25.89
CA SER A 9 -12.93 15.53 26.11
C SER A 9 -13.53 16.12 24.85
N TYR A 10 -14.14 15.27 24.01
CA TYR A 10 -15.31 15.66 23.22
C TYR A 10 -16.09 14.39 22.85
N ILE A 11 -17.10 14.07 23.66
CA ILE A 11 -18.21 13.19 23.29
C ILE A 11 -19.47 14.02 23.45
N PRO A 12 -20.20 14.39 22.38
CA PRO A 12 -21.57 14.82 22.51
C PRO A 12 -22.49 13.60 22.36
N VAL A 13 -23.18 13.28 23.45
CA VAL A 13 -24.39 12.44 23.47
C VAL A 13 -25.58 13.34 23.11
N ALA A 14 -26.37 12.98 22.09
CA ALA A 14 -27.73 13.47 21.87
C ALA A 14 -28.51 12.37 21.13
N ALA A 15 -29.34 11.58 21.83
CA ALA A 15 -30.73 11.84 22.19
C ALA A 15 -31.73 11.43 21.07
N THR A 16 -32.45 10.36 21.39
CA THR A 16 -33.50 9.67 20.65
C THR A 16 -34.74 10.56 20.44
N THR A 17 -35.28 10.59 19.22
CA THR A 17 -36.68 10.95 18.97
C THR A 17 -37.32 9.92 18.04
N ILE A 18 -38.44 9.35 18.49
CA ILE A 18 -39.29 8.40 17.76
C ILE A 18 -40.29 9.21 16.94
N GLY A 19 -40.31 9.01 15.62
CA GLY A 19 -41.34 9.51 14.73
C GLY A 19 -41.90 8.37 13.88
N VAL A 20 -43.15 8.00 14.12
CA VAL A 20 -43.91 7.05 13.30
C VAL A 20 -44.50 7.81 12.12
N SER A 21 -44.10 7.46 10.91
CA SER A 21 -44.76 7.87 9.67
C SER A 21 -45.08 6.63 8.83
N ALA A 22 -46.37 6.31 8.75
CA ALA A 22 -46.93 5.31 7.87
C ALA A 22 -46.85 5.82 6.41
N GLY A 23 -46.24 5.04 5.52
CA GLY A 23 -46.11 5.37 4.10
C GLY A 23 -45.91 4.12 3.23
N ILE A 24 -47.00 3.73 2.55
CA ILE A 24 -47.10 3.14 1.20
C ILE A 24 -46.00 2.13 0.79
N LEU A 25 -46.38 0.85 0.77
CA LEU A 25 -45.60 -0.24 0.16
C LEU A 25 -45.62 -0.12 -1.38
N MET A 26 -44.50 0.31 -1.96
CA MET A 26 -44.16 0.05 -3.36
C MET A 26 -43.38 -1.28 -3.43
N PRO A 27 -43.73 -2.23 -4.32
CA PRO A 27 -42.93 -3.44 -4.51
C PRO A 27 -41.68 -3.08 -5.32
N GLY A 28 -40.63 -2.64 -4.62
CA GLY A 28 -39.30 -2.44 -5.15
C GLY A 28 -38.55 -3.77 -5.22
N ALA A 29 -37.94 -4.03 -6.37
CA ALA A 29 -37.12 -5.20 -6.66
C ALA A 29 -36.16 -5.55 -5.51
N GLN A 30 -36.06 -6.84 -5.21
CA GLN A 30 -35.00 -7.40 -4.38
C GLN A 30 -33.66 -7.16 -5.09
N ALA A 31 -33.03 -6.02 -4.82
CA ALA A 31 -31.60 -5.91 -4.87
C ALA A 31 -31.07 -6.88 -3.82
N ALA A 32 -30.44 -7.97 -4.25
CA ALA A 32 -29.67 -8.84 -3.38
C ALA A 32 -28.67 -7.94 -2.64
N GLY A 33 -28.86 -7.79 -1.33
CA GLY A 33 -28.02 -6.95 -0.49
C GLY A 33 -26.60 -7.51 -0.49
N LYS A 34 -25.72 -6.94 -1.32
CA LYS A 34 -24.29 -6.97 -1.05
C LYS A 34 -24.09 -6.11 0.20
N GLU A 35 -23.50 -6.69 1.24
CA GLU A 35 -23.02 -5.92 2.39
C GLU A 35 -22.19 -4.74 1.89
N PRO A 36 -22.38 -3.51 2.42
CA PRO A 36 -21.58 -2.37 2.00
C PRO A 36 -20.11 -2.70 2.23
N GLN A 37 -19.33 -2.59 1.16
CA GLN A 37 -17.91 -2.90 1.20
C GLN A 37 -17.24 -1.94 2.17
N LYS A 38 -16.53 -2.48 3.16
CA LYS A 38 -16.02 -1.70 4.30
C LYS A 38 -14.86 -0.77 3.91
N ILE A 39 -14.23 -1.01 2.76
CA ILE A 39 -13.04 -0.34 2.24
C ILE A 39 -13.24 -0.12 0.74
N SER A 40 -12.96 1.08 0.24
CA SER A 40 -13.11 1.38 -1.19
C SER A 40 -11.95 0.80 -2.03
N ALA A 41 -12.11 0.81 -3.36
CA ALA A 41 -11.05 0.38 -4.28
C ALA A 41 -9.78 1.23 -4.12
N ILE A 42 -9.94 2.56 -4.08
CA ILE A 42 -8.83 3.49 -3.88
C ILE A 42 -8.22 3.32 -2.48
N GLU A 43 -9.03 3.17 -1.43
CA GLU A 43 -8.51 2.92 -0.09
C GLU A 43 -7.72 1.60 -0.01
N THR A 44 -8.12 0.58 -0.78
CA THR A 44 -7.36 -0.68 -0.89
C THR A 44 -5.96 -0.45 -1.46
N LEU A 45 -5.84 0.33 -2.54
CA LEU A 45 -4.53 0.69 -3.11
C LEU A 45 -3.71 1.55 -2.13
N MET A 46 -4.31 2.57 -1.53
CA MET A 46 -3.60 3.43 -0.55
C MET A 46 -3.10 2.63 0.66
N ARG A 47 -3.82 1.58 1.09
CA ARG A 47 -3.33 0.65 2.13
C ARG A 47 -2.13 -0.15 1.64
N GLY A 48 -2.10 -0.55 0.37
CA GLY A 48 -0.94 -1.10 -0.31
C GLY A 48 0.27 -0.16 -0.26
N HIS A 49 0.08 1.14 -0.49
CA HIS A 49 1.15 2.15 -0.32
C HIS A 49 1.66 2.23 1.13
N GLY A 50 0.78 2.05 2.12
CA GLY A 50 1.20 1.91 3.53
C GLY A 50 2.13 0.71 3.77
N LEU A 51 1.84 -0.44 3.13
CA LEU A 51 2.70 -1.63 3.18
C LEU A 51 4.04 -1.39 2.44
N LEU A 52 4.00 -0.75 1.27
CA LEU A 52 5.17 -0.31 0.51
C LEU A 52 6.10 0.54 1.37
N LEU A 53 5.59 1.59 2.01
CA LEU A 53 6.40 2.48 2.86
C LEU A 53 7.09 1.72 4.01
N ARG A 54 6.40 0.75 4.62
CA ARG A 54 7.00 -0.11 5.66
C ARG A 54 8.13 -0.96 5.12
N ALA A 55 7.98 -1.54 3.93
CA ALA A 55 9.02 -2.29 3.25
C ALA A 55 10.23 -1.40 2.88
N LEU A 56 10.00 -0.16 2.45
CA LEU A 56 11.07 0.81 2.18
C LEU A 56 11.84 1.19 3.45
N ILE A 57 11.15 1.36 4.59
CA ILE A 57 11.82 1.64 5.89
C ILE A 57 12.75 0.47 6.29
N VAL A 58 12.35 -0.78 5.99
CA VAL A 58 13.22 -1.95 6.18
C VAL A 58 14.48 -1.83 5.32
N TYR A 59 14.35 -1.54 4.02
CA TYR A 59 15.49 -1.36 3.12
C TYR A 59 16.39 -0.19 3.53
N GLU A 60 15.85 0.95 3.95
CA GLU A 60 16.64 2.07 4.48
C GLU A 60 17.42 1.69 5.75
N THR A 61 16.79 0.93 6.64
CA THR A 61 17.42 0.45 7.87
C THR A 61 18.58 -0.49 7.54
N VAL A 62 18.36 -1.42 6.61
CA VAL A 62 19.39 -2.36 6.15
C VAL A 62 20.52 -1.61 5.43
N ARG A 63 20.20 -0.70 4.50
CA ARG A 63 21.16 0.19 3.83
C ARG A 63 22.06 0.89 4.85
N GLY A 64 21.47 1.46 5.90
CA GLY A 64 22.22 2.11 6.98
C GLY A 64 23.13 1.17 7.78
N ARG A 65 22.82 -0.14 7.87
CA ARG A 65 23.71 -1.16 8.45
C ARG A 65 24.87 -1.48 7.51
N ILE A 66 24.59 -1.68 6.23
CA ILE A 66 25.59 -1.95 5.18
C ILE A 66 26.66 -0.84 5.17
N LEU A 67 26.22 0.42 5.07
CA LEU A 67 27.13 1.58 5.03
C LEU A 67 27.96 1.77 6.30
N LYS A 68 27.58 1.13 7.42
CA LYS A 68 28.32 1.15 8.69
C LYS A 68 29.15 -0.11 8.90
N GLY A 69 29.24 -1.00 7.90
CA GLY A 69 29.92 -2.29 8.01
C GLY A 69 29.29 -3.23 9.04
N LYS A 70 27.99 -3.08 9.33
CA LYS A 70 27.27 -3.95 10.27
C LYS A 70 26.70 -5.15 9.54
N GLU A 71 26.89 -6.32 10.13
CA GLU A 71 26.30 -7.56 9.62
C GLU A 71 24.76 -7.46 9.55
N THR A 72 24.21 -8.06 8.50
CA THR A 72 22.77 -8.14 8.25
C THR A 72 22.43 -9.56 7.84
N GLU A 73 21.37 -10.11 8.42
CA GLU A 73 20.85 -11.42 8.04
C GLU A 73 20.19 -11.36 6.64
N PRO A 74 20.59 -12.18 5.67
CA PRO A 74 20.00 -12.18 4.33
C PRO A 74 18.49 -12.43 4.31
N SER A 75 17.97 -13.20 5.28
CA SER A 75 16.54 -13.50 5.40
C SER A 75 15.68 -12.24 5.55
N LEU A 76 16.19 -11.17 6.18
CA LEU A 76 15.45 -9.91 6.33
C LEU A 76 15.19 -9.25 4.98
N ILE A 77 16.15 -9.34 4.06
CA ILE A 77 16.05 -8.77 2.71
C ILE A 77 15.13 -9.65 1.86
N ILE A 78 15.30 -10.97 1.92
CA ILE A 78 14.49 -11.94 1.17
C ILE A 78 13.02 -11.87 1.60
N ASP A 79 12.75 -11.84 2.90
CA ASP A 79 11.38 -11.74 3.45
C ASP A 79 10.70 -10.44 3.02
N THR A 80 11.46 -9.35 2.87
CA THR A 80 10.95 -8.04 2.40
C THR A 80 10.75 -8.04 0.89
N ALA A 81 11.69 -8.57 0.12
CA ALA A 81 11.58 -8.72 -1.33
C ALA A 81 10.38 -9.58 -1.74
N ALA A 82 10.02 -10.57 -0.92
CA ALA A 82 8.81 -11.37 -1.13
C ALA A 82 7.51 -10.57 -0.91
N VAL A 83 7.51 -9.53 -0.05
CA VAL A 83 6.35 -8.62 0.07
C VAL A 83 6.20 -7.81 -1.22
N PHE A 84 7.31 -7.27 -1.73
CA PHE A 84 7.33 -6.60 -3.04
C PHE A 84 6.80 -7.51 -4.14
N ARG A 85 7.42 -8.69 -4.31
CA ARG A 85 7.08 -9.64 -5.36
C ARG A 85 5.59 -10.00 -5.35
N ASN A 86 5.11 -10.49 -4.21
CA ASN A 86 3.82 -11.18 -4.18
C ASN A 86 2.65 -10.23 -4.00
N TYR A 87 2.80 -9.15 -3.22
CA TYR A 87 1.71 -8.22 -2.95
C TYR A 87 1.79 -6.97 -3.82
N LEU A 88 2.96 -6.33 -3.89
CA LEU A 88 3.07 -5.05 -4.58
C LEU A 88 3.10 -5.25 -6.10
N GLU A 89 4.02 -6.05 -6.61
CA GLU A 89 4.17 -6.29 -8.06
C GLU A 89 3.04 -7.17 -8.60
N ASP A 90 2.87 -8.38 -8.09
CA ASP A 90 1.94 -9.35 -8.69
C ASP A 90 0.46 -9.00 -8.52
N PHE A 91 0.10 -8.23 -7.47
CA PHE A 91 -1.27 -7.85 -7.17
C PHE A 91 -1.52 -6.34 -7.32
N HIS A 92 -0.87 -5.50 -6.52
CA HIS A 92 -1.19 -4.06 -6.41
C HIS A 92 -0.95 -3.30 -7.73
N GLU A 93 0.28 -3.35 -8.26
CA GLU A 93 0.67 -2.68 -9.51
C GLU A 93 -0.11 -3.20 -10.71
N MET A 94 -0.35 -4.52 -10.78
CA MET A 94 -1.16 -5.11 -11.85
C MET A 94 -2.64 -4.70 -11.77
N THR A 95 -3.15 -4.49 -10.57
CA THR A 95 -4.51 -3.99 -10.34
C THR A 95 -4.64 -2.53 -10.79
N GLU A 96 -3.65 -1.70 -10.47
CA GLU A 96 -3.56 -0.32 -10.94
C GLU A 96 -3.53 -0.24 -12.45
N GLU A 97 -2.62 -0.97 -13.09
CA GLU A 97 -2.49 -0.96 -14.55
C GLU A 97 -3.80 -1.35 -15.25
N LYS A 98 -4.47 -2.39 -14.74
CA LYS A 98 -5.66 -2.96 -15.36
C LYS A 98 -6.90 -2.09 -15.17
N TYR A 99 -7.08 -1.51 -13.98
CA TYR A 99 -8.35 -0.92 -13.60
C TYR A 99 -8.32 0.59 -13.38
N ILE A 100 -7.14 1.17 -13.13
CA ILE A 100 -6.97 2.61 -12.93
C ILE A 100 -6.31 3.24 -14.16
N PHE A 101 -5.20 2.68 -14.62
CA PHE A 101 -4.42 3.26 -15.70
C PHE A 101 -5.14 3.11 -17.04
N ALA A 102 -5.66 1.92 -17.35
CA ALA A 102 -6.27 1.65 -18.65
C ALA A 102 -7.46 2.59 -19.01
N PRO A 103 -8.40 2.92 -18.08
CA PRO A 103 -9.45 3.92 -18.37
C PRO A 103 -8.89 5.32 -18.63
N LEU A 104 -7.90 5.77 -17.86
CA LEU A 104 -7.28 7.08 -18.03
C LEU A 104 -6.50 7.18 -19.35
N GLU A 105 -5.74 6.16 -19.70
CA GLU A 105 -5.01 6.06 -20.98
C GLU A 105 -5.96 6.10 -22.17
N LYS A 106 -7.07 5.34 -22.10
CA LYS A 106 -8.11 5.32 -23.14
C LYS A 106 -8.68 6.72 -23.40
N ASN A 107 -8.77 7.55 -22.37
CA ASN A 107 -9.27 8.91 -22.45
C ASN A 107 -8.15 9.95 -22.68
N ASN A 108 -6.90 9.51 -22.88
CA ASN A 108 -5.71 10.35 -23.05
C ASN A 108 -5.46 11.31 -21.88
N VAL A 109 -5.71 10.83 -20.65
CA VAL A 109 -5.56 11.60 -19.41
C VAL A 109 -4.34 11.11 -18.67
N LEU A 110 -3.45 12.02 -18.29
CA LEU A 110 -2.16 11.71 -17.66
C LEU A 110 -1.32 10.69 -18.43
N PHE A 111 -1.53 10.55 -19.75
CA PHE A 111 -0.98 9.46 -20.56
C PHE A 111 0.54 9.30 -20.40
N SER A 112 1.30 10.39 -20.50
CA SER A 112 2.76 10.36 -20.34
C SER A 112 3.19 9.96 -18.93
N SER A 113 2.48 10.40 -17.89
CA SER A 113 2.75 10.02 -16.51
C SER A 113 2.45 8.55 -16.28
N ILE A 114 1.35 8.03 -16.85
CA ILE A 114 1.00 6.61 -16.76
C ILE A 114 2.03 5.73 -17.46
N GLN A 115 2.54 6.13 -18.64
CA GLN A 115 3.64 5.40 -19.26
C GLN A 115 4.87 5.34 -18.36
N GLU A 116 5.19 6.44 -17.68
CA GLU A 116 6.31 6.49 -16.73
C GLU A 116 6.05 5.62 -15.49
N LEU A 117 4.83 5.57 -14.95
CA LEU A 117 4.47 4.68 -13.84
C LEU A 117 4.68 3.20 -14.23
N LYS A 118 4.28 2.80 -15.44
CA LYS A 118 4.53 1.44 -15.95
C LYS A 118 6.02 1.13 -16.12
N VAL A 119 6.82 2.11 -16.55
CA VAL A 119 8.29 1.98 -16.58
C VAL A 119 8.84 1.79 -15.16
N GLN A 120 8.29 2.51 -14.18
CA GLN A 120 8.67 2.36 -12.78
C GLN A 120 8.30 0.99 -12.21
N HIS A 121 7.11 0.44 -12.52
CA HIS A 121 6.74 -0.94 -12.14
C HIS A 121 7.76 -1.95 -12.69
N GLY A 122 8.06 -1.88 -13.99
CA GLY A 122 9.04 -2.78 -14.62
C GLY A 122 10.46 -2.62 -14.04
N THR A 123 10.85 -1.39 -13.70
CA THR A 123 12.14 -1.11 -13.07
C THR A 123 12.19 -1.64 -11.63
N GLY A 124 11.10 -1.48 -10.88
CA GLY A 124 10.94 -2.02 -9.54
C GLY A 124 11.07 -3.54 -9.51
N TYR A 125 10.38 -4.23 -10.42
CA TYR A 125 10.50 -5.68 -10.59
C TYR A 125 11.96 -6.12 -10.81
N GLU A 126 12.67 -5.49 -11.73
CA GLU A 126 14.07 -5.83 -12.04
C GLU A 126 15.01 -5.58 -10.85
N LEU A 127 14.84 -4.44 -10.16
CA LEU A 127 15.64 -4.13 -8.96
C LEU A 127 15.35 -5.13 -7.83
N ASN A 128 14.09 -5.49 -7.60
CA ASN A 128 13.71 -6.46 -6.58
C ASN A 128 14.31 -7.85 -6.86
N HIS A 129 14.34 -8.25 -8.14
CA HIS A 129 15.02 -9.48 -8.57
C HIS A 129 16.52 -9.45 -8.25
N ARG A 130 17.22 -8.37 -8.59
CA ARG A 130 18.66 -8.21 -8.29
C ARG A 130 18.95 -8.21 -6.79
N ILE A 131 18.15 -7.49 -6.01
CA ILE A 131 18.22 -7.48 -4.55
C ILE A 131 18.09 -8.90 -4.00
N THR A 132 17.10 -9.65 -4.50
CA THR A 132 16.84 -11.03 -4.09
C THR A 132 18.01 -11.96 -4.41
N ASP A 133 18.58 -11.86 -5.61
CA ASP A 133 19.70 -12.69 -6.04
C ASP A 133 20.97 -12.41 -5.23
N LEU A 134 21.29 -11.13 -4.99
CA LEU A 134 22.41 -10.75 -4.14
C LEU A 134 22.22 -11.25 -2.71
N ALA A 135 21.01 -11.14 -2.15
CA ALA A 135 20.71 -11.63 -0.81
C ALA A 135 20.86 -13.16 -0.71
N LYS A 136 20.33 -13.92 -1.69
CA LYS A 136 20.51 -15.38 -1.76
C LYS A 136 21.97 -15.80 -1.89
N ALA A 137 22.77 -15.01 -2.60
CA ALA A 137 24.20 -15.23 -2.72
C ALA A 137 25.01 -14.76 -1.49
N GLY A 138 24.37 -14.21 -0.45
CA GLY A 138 25.04 -13.65 0.72
C GLY A 138 25.84 -12.37 0.42
N LYS A 139 25.65 -11.75 -0.75
CA LYS A 139 26.36 -10.56 -1.20
C LYS A 139 25.63 -9.30 -0.74
N ILE A 140 25.71 -9.03 0.55
CA ILE A 140 25.15 -7.81 1.15
C ILE A 140 26.27 -6.76 1.19
N ASN A 141 26.30 -5.88 0.20
CA ASN A 141 27.40 -4.95 -0.06
C ASN A 141 26.89 -3.55 -0.48
N GLU A 142 27.81 -2.65 -0.79
CA GLU A 142 27.47 -1.27 -1.20
C GLU A 142 26.65 -1.18 -2.49
N GLU A 143 26.78 -2.15 -3.40
CA GLU A 143 25.93 -2.22 -4.60
C GLU A 143 24.45 -2.41 -4.21
N MET A 144 24.17 -3.35 -3.30
CA MET A 144 22.82 -3.53 -2.76
C MET A 144 22.32 -2.29 -2.02
N ALA A 145 23.20 -1.58 -1.31
CA ALA A 145 22.86 -0.30 -0.67
C ALA A 145 22.46 0.79 -1.69
N GLY A 146 23.09 0.79 -2.88
CA GLY A 146 22.69 1.62 -4.01
C GLY A 146 21.29 1.27 -4.51
N TYR A 147 21.02 -0.02 -4.74
CA TYR A 147 19.69 -0.47 -5.16
C TYR A 147 18.59 -0.07 -4.16
N PHE A 148 18.83 -0.17 -2.85
CA PHE A 148 17.85 0.28 -1.86
C PHE A 148 17.56 1.79 -1.93
N ASP A 149 18.55 2.60 -2.29
CA ASP A 149 18.41 4.05 -2.42
C ASP A 149 17.59 4.43 -3.66
N ASP A 150 17.90 3.79 -4.80
CA ASP A 150 17.18 3.96 -6.06
C ASP A 150 15.72 3.53 -5.91
N PHE A 151 15.52 2.35 -5.33
CA PHE A 151 14.20 1.77 -5.05
C PHE A 151 13.37 2.68 -4.14
N GLY A 152 13.96 3.16 -3.04
CA GLY A 152 13.30 4.06 -2.10
C GLY A 152 12.97 5.41 -2.69
N THR A 153 13.85 5.99 -3.50
CA THR A 153 13.60 7.28 -4.16
C THR A 153 12.46 7.17 -5.16
N MET A 154 12.50 6.14 -6.02
CA MET A 154 11.48 5.91 -7.04
C MET A 154 10.11 5.68 -6.41
N TYR A 155 9.96 4.69 -5.53
CA TYR A 155 8.64 4.30 -5.02
C TYR A 155 7.99 5.32 -4.09
N LYS A 156 8.79 6.15 -3.38
CA LYS A 156 8.21 7.26 -2.61
C LYS A 156 7.60 8.32 -3.52
N HIS A 157 8.27 8.65 -4.63
CA HIS A 157 7.74 9.58 -5.60
C HIS A 157 6.52 8.98 -6.33
N HIS A 158 6.62 7.70 -6.70
CA HIS A 158 5.56 6.91 -7.33
C HIS A 158 4.26 6.97 -6.51
N ALA A 159 4.28 6.44 -5.29
CA ALA A 159 3.10 6.39 -4.43
C ALA A 159 2.56 7.79 -4.09
N ALA A 160 3.44 8.78 -3.87
CA ALA A 160 3.01 10.14 -3.62
C ALA A 160 2.29 10.77 -4.83
N PHE A 161 2.79 10.52 -6.05
CA PHE A 161 2.15 10.98 -7.28
C PHE A 161 0.80 10.30 -7.46
N GLU A 162 0.71 8.99 -7.23
CA GLU A 162 -0.53 8.25 -7.39
C GLU A 162 -1.60 8.70 -6.39
N ASP A 163 -1.25 8.77 -5.11
CA ASP A 163 -2.15 9.17 -4.03
C ASP A 163 -2.70 10.59 -4.19
N THR A 164 -1.92 11.50 -4.79
CA THR A 164 -2.25 12.95 -4.78
C THR A 164 -2.62 13.50 -6.15
N VAL A 165 -2.32 12.80 -7.24
CA VAL A 165 -2.60 13.24 -8.61
C VAL A 165 -3.40 12.18 -9.36
N LEU A 166 -2.90 10.95 -9.45
CA LEU A 166 -3.53 9.92 -10.27
C LEU A 166 -4.90 9.50 -9.73
N PHE A 167 -5.00 9.07 -8.47
CA PHE A 167 -6.24 8.57 -7.89
C PHE A 167 -7.32 9.66 -7.80
N PRO A 168 -7.01 10.90 -7.38
CA PRO A 168 -8.00 11.98 -7.44
C PRO A 168 -8.49 12.25 -8.88
N THR A 169 -7.58 12.22 -9.87
CA THR A 169 -7.96 12.39 -11.28
C THR A 169 -8.86 11.24 -11.75
N PHE A 170 -8.57 10.01 -11.36
CA PHE A 170 -9.40 8.85 -11.64
C PHE A 170 -10.81 9.03 -11.05
N GLU A 171 -10.93 9.38 -9.77
CA GLU A 171 -12.21 9.58 -9.10
C GLU A 171 -13.03 10.74 -9.73
N GLU A 172 -12.39 11.82 -10.16
CA GLU A 172 -13.06 12.94 -10.82
C GLU A 172 -13.65 12.57 -12.18
N GLN A 173 -12.94 11.77 -12.96
CA GLN A 173 -13.37 11.33 -14.29
C GLN A 173 -14.41 10.21 -14.19
N GLU A 174 -14.26 9.33 -13.21
CA GLU A 174 -15.08 8.16 -13.04
C GLU A 174 -16.29 8.38 -12.12
N LYS A 175 -16.94 9.54 -12.24
CA LYS A 175 -18.33 9.75 -11.75
C LYS A 175 -19.36 8.73 -12.31
N ARG A 176 -18.92 7.77 -13.13
CA ARG A 176 -19.71 6.76 -13.84
C ARG A 176 -19.30 5.31 -13.52
N VAL A 177 -18.12 5.05 -12.97
CA VAL A 177 -17.80 3.71 -12.46
C VAL A 177 -18.49 3.58 -11.11
N ASP A 178 -19.28 2.52 -10.96
CA ASP A 178 -19.74 2.14 -9.65
C ASP A 178 -18.50 1.73 -8.83
N LEU A 179 -17.94 2.67 -8.06
CA LEU A 179 -16.77 2.42 -7.22
C LEU A 179 -17.00 1.25 -6.26
N VAL A 180 -18.26 0.89 -5.98
CA VAL A 180 -18.64 -0.32 -5.23
C VAL A 180 -18.39 -1.58 -6.06
N GLU A 181 -18.70 -1.56 -7.35
CA GLU A 181 -18.39 -2.66 -8.27
C GLU A 181 -16.87 -2.82 -8.43
N LEU A 182 -16.15 -1.71 -8.61
CA LEU A 182 -14.68 -1.73 -8.73
C LEU A 182 -14.02 -2.31 -7.48
N ALA A 183 -14.49 -1.92 -6.30
CA ALA A 183 -13.99 -2.46 -5.05
C ALA A 183 -14.29 -3.96 -4.94
N SER A 184 -15.47 -4.44 -5.39
CA SER A 184 -15.77 -5.88 -5.46
C SER A 184 -14.79 -6.61 -6.39
N THR A 185 -14.47 -6.00 -7.54
CA THR A 185 -13.46 -6.54 -8.47
C THR A 185 -12.08 -6.65 -7.82
N PHE A 186 -11.67 -5.69 -7.01
CA PHE A 186 -10.37 -5.75 -6.32
C PHE A 186 -10.31 -6.89 -5.31
N GLU A 187 -11.40 -7.17 -4.59
CA GLU A 187 -11.44 -8.34 -3.70
C GLU A 187 -11.34 -9.67 -4.47
N GLU A 188 -11.95 -9.75 -5.66
CA GLU A 188 -11.85 -10.94 -6.51
C GLU A 188 -10.43 -11.12 -7.05
N GLU A 189 -9.79 -10.03 -7.47
CA GLU A 189 -8.40 -10.04 -7.93
C GLU A 189 -7.43 -10.38 -6.80
N GLU A 190 -7.65 -9.85 -5.59
CA GLU A 190 -6.85 -10.19 -4.41
C GLU A 190 -6.92 -11.70 -4.14
N LYS A 191 -8.13 -12.26 -4.09
CA LYS A 191 -8.34 -13.71 -3.92
C LYS A 191 -7.74 -14.52 -5.06
N ARG A 192 -7.82 -14.03 -6.30
CA ARG A 192 -7.30 -14.72 -7.48
C ARG A 192 -5.77 -14.77 -7.48
N VAL A 193 -5.11 -13.67 -7.13
CA VAL A 193 -3.64 -13.54 -7.18
C VAL A 193 -3.00 -14.09 -5.90
N LEU A 194 -3.52 -13.71 -4.74
CA LEU A 194 -2.93 -14.04 -3.43
C LEU A 194 -3.47 -15.35 -2.84
N GLY A 195 -4.55 -15.89 -3.40
CA GLY A 195 -5.12 -17.17 -3.00
C GLY A 195 -5.67 -17.13 -1.58
N HIS A 196 -5.04 -17.91 -0.68
CA HIS A 196 -5.41 -17.96 0.74
C HIS A 196 -4.79 -16.84 1.56
N SER A 197 -3.84 -16.09 0.99
CA SER A 197 -3.23 -14.92 1.64
C SER A 197 -4.01 -13.65 1.25
N GLY A 198 -3.98 -12.66 2.14
CA GLY A 198 -4.48 -11.33 1.86
C GLY A 198 -3.61 -10.26 2.51
N PHE A 199 -4.01 -9.00 2.40
CA PHE A 199 -3.28 -7.85 2.95
C PHE A 199 -2.77 -8.06 4.38
N ASP A 200 -3.61 -8.58 5.28
CA ASP A 200 -3.27 -8.79 6.69
C ASP A 200 -2.10 -9.77 6.89
N ASP A 201 -1.91 -10.74 6.00
CA ASP A 201 -0.79 -11.68 6.10
C ASP A 201 0.53 -11.04 5.69
N PHE A 202 0.52 -10.16 4.69
CA PHE A 202 1.68 -9.35 4.32
C PHE A 202 2.02 -8.31 5.38
N ILE A 203 1.02 -7.73 6.04
CA ILE A 203 1.20 -6.88 7.23
C ILE A 203 1.88 -7.65 8.36
N LYS A 204 1.47 -8.89 8.63
CA LYS A 204 2.13 -9.76 9.62
C LYS A 204 3.54 -10.12 9.17
N GLN A 205 3.77 -10.35 7.87
CA GLN A 205 5.09 -10.67 7.33
C GLN A 205 6.07 -9.52 7.53
N ILE A 206 5.74 -8.32 7.06
CA ILE A 206 6.64 -7.16 7.23
C ILE A 206 6.85 -6.83 8.71
N ALA A 207 5.81 -6.98 9.55
CA ALA A 207 5.93 -6.79 11.00
C ALA A 207 6.93 -7.75 11.65
N ARG A 208 7.04 -9.00 11.19
CA ARG A 208 8.05 -9.93 11.70
C ARG A 208 9.46 -9.45 11.36
N THR A 209 9.67 -8.95 10.15
CA THR A 209 10.97 -8.40 9.71
C THR A 209 11.35 -7.16 10.51
N GLU A 210 10.41 -6.21 10.67
CA GLU A 210 10.61 -5.00 11.48
C GLU A 210 10.96 -5.33 12.94
N LYS A 211 10.31 -6.34 13.54
CA LYS A 211 10.62 -6.79 14.91
C LYS A 211 12.04 -7.33 15.03
N LYS A 212 12.48 -8.17 14.08
CA LYS A 212 13.87 -8.66 14.04
C LYS A 212 14.88 -7.52 13.88
N LEU A 213 14.52 -6.48 13.13
CA LEU A 213 15.35 -5.28 12.94
C LEU A 213 15.33 -4.29 14.11
N GLY A 214 14.37 -4.42 15.03
CA GLY A 214 14.19 -3.51 16.16
C GLY A 214 13.51 -2.19 15.79
N ILE A 215 12.75 -2.16 14.69
CA ILE A 215 12.11 -0.94 14.15
C ILE A 215 10.57 -1.01 14.13
N TYR A 216 9.98 -2.08 14.67
CA TYR A 216 8.52 -2.27 14.67
C TYR A 216 7.77 -1.24 15.52
N GLU A 217 8.33 -0.88 16.67
CA GLU A 217 7.70 0.10 17.56
C GLU A 217 7.82 1.50 16.97
N LEU A 218 6.72 2.26 16.92
CA LEU A 218 6.75 3.65 16.42
C LEU A 218 7.76 4.54 17.17
N SER A 219 8.01 4.24 18.45
CA SER A 219 9.02 4.94 19.26
C SER A 219 10.46 4.74 18.78
N SER A 220 10.74 3.71 17.97
CA SER A 220 12.07 3.42 17.44
C SER A 220 12.61 4.50 16.50
N SER A 221 11.71 5.27 15.87
CA SER A 221 12.04 6.35 14.94
C SER A 221 11.81 7.75 15.52
N THR A 222 11.31 7.89 16.75
CA THR A 222 11.13 9.21 17.39
C THR A 222 12.48 9.82 17.76
N PRO A 223 12.88 10.97 17.18
CA PRO A 223 14.12 11.64 17.55
C PRO A 223 14.10 12.15 18.99
N LYS A 224 15.20 11.96 19.71
CA LYS A 224 15.40 12.58 21.03
C LYS A 224 16.01 13.97 20.84
N LEU A 225 15.19 15.01 20.97
CA LEU A 225 15.68 16.38 21.01
C LEU A 225 16.41 16.61 22.33
N LYS A 226 17.59 17.21 22.26
CA LYS A 226 18.33 17.69 23.44
C LYS A 226 17.86 19.09 23.79
#